data_AF-A0A5C5RAY2-F1
#
_entry.id   AF-A0A5C5RAY2-F1
#
_cell.length_a   1.000
_cell.length_b   1.000
_cell.length_c   1.000
_cell.angle_alpha   90.00
_cell.angle_beta   90.00
_cell.angle_gamma   90.00
#
_symmetry.space_group_name_H-M   'P 1'
#
loop_
_entity.id
_entity.type
_entity.pdbx_description
1 polymer ?
#
loop_
_entity_poly.entity_id
_entity_poly.type
_entity_poly.pdbx_seq_one_letter_code
_entity_poly.pdbx_strand_id
1 'polypeptide(L)' 'MARRAAKAKPAKTLEQTLWDAADKLRGNQEPSEYKHVVLGLVFLKYVSDRFE' A
#
# COMPACT_ATOMS: atom_id res chain seq x y z
N MET A 1 22.12 35.85 -2.00
CA MET A 1 21.45 34.74 -2.71
C MET A 1 21.02 33.69 -1.66
N ALA A 2 19.79 33.77 -1.14
CA ALA A 2 19.32 32.82 -0.13
C ALA A 2 18.85 31.51 -0.81
N ARG A 3 19.59 30.41 -0.62
CA ARG A 3 19.12 29.07 -1.02
C ARG A 3 17.93 28.68 -0.14
N ARG A 4 16.75 28.57 -0.74
CA ARG A 4 15.57 28.02 -0.10
C ARG A 4 15.78 26.52 0.11
N ALA A 5 16.00 26.09 1.35
CA ALA A 5 16.11 24.67 1.69
C ALA A 5 14.76 23.98 1.39
N ALA A 6 14.77 22.99 0.49
CA ALA A 6 13.61 22.16 0.23
C ALA A 6 13.32 21.31 1.49
N LYS A 7 12.15 21.49 2.09
CA LYS A 7 11.71 20.66 3.22
C LYS A 7 11.64 19.21 2.77
N ALA A 8 12.34 18.31 3.46
CA ALA A 8 12.25 16.87 3.24
C ALA A 8 10.80 16.42 3.43
N LYS A 9 10.21 15.76 2.42
CA LYS A 9 8.88 15.16 2.57
C LYS A 9 8.97 14.03 3.61
N PRO A 10 8.00 13.92 4.52
CA PRO A 10 7.97 12.81 5.46
C PRO A 10 7.95 11.49 4.69
N ALA A 11 8.76 10.53 5.14
CA ALA A 11 8.77 9.18 4.58
C ALA A 11 7.38 8.56 4.79
N LYS A 12 6.85 7.91 3.75
CA LYS A 12 5.57 7.22 3.84
C LYS A 12 5.70 6.04 4.80
N THR A 13 4.65 5.79 5.57
CA THR A 13 4.58 4.56 6.37
C THR A 13 4.40 3.34 5.45
N LEU A 14 4.64 2.14 5.98
CA LEU A 14 4.42 0.91 5.22
C LEU A 14 2.96 0.78 4.79
N GLU A 15 2.02 1.11 5.68
CA GLU A 15 0.58 1.05 5.43
C GLU A 15 0.18 2.01 4.30
N GLN A 16 0.72 3.23 4.31
CA GLN A 16 0.48 4.20 3.23
C GLN A 16 1.03 3.70 1.89
N THR A 17 2.21 3.08 1.91
CA THR A 17 2.84 2.54 0.71
C THR A 17 2.03 1.37 0.13
N LEU A 18 1.56 0.45 1.00
CA LEU A 18 0.71 -0.67 0.62
C LEU A 18 -0.66 -0.21 0.12
N TRP A 19 -1.25 0.80 0.78
CA TRP A 19 -2.51 1.40 0.37
C TRP A 19 -2.41 2.02 -1.02
N ASP A 20 -1.39 2.85 -1.26
CA ASP A 20 -1.16 3.48 -2.56
C ASP A 20 -0.90 2.45 -3.67
N ALA A 21 -0.20 1.36 -3.37
CA ALA A 21 0.05 0.28 -4.31
C ALA A 21 -1.25 -0.47 -4.64
N ALA A 22 -2.05 -0.80 -3.63
CA ALA A 22 -3.34 -1.46 -3.80
C ALA A 22 -4.30 -0.60 -4.62
N ASP A 23 -4.39 0.71 -4.35
CA ASP A 23 -5.29 1.61 -5.08
C ASP A 23 -4.86 1.78 -6.55
N LYS A 24 -3.55 1.83 -6.83
CA LYS A 24 -3.03 1.82 -8.22
C LYS A 24 -3.38 0.55 -8.98
N LEU A 25 -3.42 -0.60 -8.29
CA LEU A 25 -3.69 -1.91 -8.90
C LEU A 25 -5.20 -2.22 -8.98
N ARG A 26 -6.05 -1.48 -8.26
CA ARG A 26 -7.51 -1.68 -8.22
C ARG A 26 -8.19 -1.47 -9.57
N GLY A 27 -7.63 -0.61 -10.43
CA GLY A 27 -8.25 -0.25 -11.71
C GLY A 27 -9.67 0.29 -11.53
N ASN A 28 -10.63 -0.22 -12.30
CA ASN A 28 -12.03 0.21 -12.25
C ASN A 28 -12.89 -0.53 -11.20
N GLN A 29 -12.29 -1.36 -10.35
CA GLN A 29 -13.04 -2.14 -9.35
C GLN A 29 -13.51 -1.23 -8.19
N GLU A 30 -14.74 -1.44 -7.74
CA GLU A 30 -15.30 -0.73 -6.60
C GLU A 30 -14.60 -1.21 -5.29
N PRO A 31 -14.35 -0.32 -4.30
CA PRO A 31 -13.60 -0.70 -3.10
C PRO A 31 -14.21 -1.88 -2.32
N SER A 32 -15.54 -1.97 -2.27
CA SER A 32 -16.24 -3.05 -1.57
C SER A 32 -16.04 -4.41 -2.23
N GLU A 33 -15.77 -4.46 -3.54
CA GLU A 33 -15.40 -5.68 -4.26
C GLU A 33 -13.90 -5.98 -4.13
N TYR A 34 -13.04 -4.97 -4.37
CA TYR A 34 -11.59 -5.14 -4.37
C TYR A 34 -11.00 -5.52 -3.00
N LYS A 35 -11.67 -5.14 -1.90
CA LYS A 35 -11.22 -5.51 -0.54
C LYS A 35 -11.05 -7.02 -0.36
N HIS A 36 -11.89 -7.84 -1.00
CA HIS A 36 -11.83 -9.29 -0.86
C HIS A 36 -10.55 -9.86 -1.48
N VAL A 37 -10.12 -9.28 -2.61
CA VAL A 37 -8.87 -9.66 -3.29
C VAL A 37 -7.68 -9.28 -2.43
N VAL A 38 -7.59 -8.01 -1.99
CA VAL A 38 -6.46 -7.51 -1.21
C VAL A 38 -6.33 -8.25 0.13
N LEU A 39 -7.43 -8.39 0.87
CA LEU A 39 -7.42 -9.09 2.15
C LEU A 39 -7.11 -10.59 1.98
N GLY A 40 -7.60 -11.21 0.91
CA GLY A 40 -7.28 -12.61 0.58
C GLY A 40 -5.79 -12.82 0.30
N LEU A 41 -5.16 -11.92 -0.46
CA LEU A 41 -3.72 -11.99 -0.75
C LEU A 41 -2.85 -11.75 0.48
N VAL A 42 -3.22 -10.79 1.34
CA VAL A 42 -2.52 -10.54 2.60
C VAL A 42 -2.63 -11.74 3.54
N PHE A 43 -3.83 -12.33 3.64
CA PHE A 43 -4.04 -13.53 4.43
C PHE A 43 -3.23 -14.71 3.90
N LEU A 44 -3.25 -14.96 2.58
CA LEU A 44 -2.48 -16.03 1.96
C LEU A 44 -0.98 -15.85 2.22
N LYS A 45 -0.46 -14.63 2.03
CA LYS A 45 0.94 -14.30 2.34
C LYS A 45 1.28 -14.56 3.81
N TYR A 46 0.42 -14.16 4.73
CA TYR A 46 0.61 -14.43 6.15
C TYR A 46 0.66 -15.94 6.45
N VAL A 47 -0.25 -16.73 5.88
CA VAL A 47 -0.25 -18.18 6.08
C VAL A 47 1.02 -18.80 5.47
N SER A 48 1.36 -18.47 4.22
CA SER A 48 2.59 -18.94 3.59
C SER A 48 3.83 -18.65 4.45
N ASP A 49 3.96 -17.43 4.99
CA ASP A 49 5.12 -17.04 5.81
C ASP A 49 5.17 -17.70 7.19
N ARG A 50 4.03 -18.18 7.68
CA ARG A 50 3.91 -18.77 9.02
C ARG A 50 4.05 -20.28 9.03
N PHE A 51 3.81 -20.92 7.89
CA PHE A 51 3.83 -22.38 7.74
C PHE A 51 4.94 -22.87 6.78
N GLU A 52 5.77 -21.97 6.26
CA GLU A 52 7.08 -22.24 5.66
C GLU A 52 8.17 -22.30 6.75
#